data_AF-A0A7S1S0C2-F1
#
_entry.id   AF-A0A7S1S0C2-F1
#
_cell.length_a   1.000
_cell.length_b   1.000
_cell.length_c   1.000
_cell.angle_alpha   90.00
_cell.angle_beta   90.00
_cell.angle_gamma   90.00
#
_symmetry.space_group_name_H-M   'P 1'
#
loop_
_entity.id
_entity.type
_entity.pdbx_description
1 polymer ?
#
loop_
_entity_poly.entity_id
_entity_poly.type
_entity_poly.pdbx_seq_one_letter_code
_entity_poly.pdbx_strand_id
1 'polypeptide(L)'
;ARPKPLGFWTGEQQAVIDNNWKLVHRPGQGQCAFQPPYSSWGNLSRVHLLFDLDADPHELHDLSAERPEQMQRMRGLLDGFLASVRNSQENETRCGRYAPPPFSSGCEWHVDTGLDGGDIETVKASSKEEC
;
A
#
# COMPACT_ATOMS: atom_id res chain seq x y z
N ALA A 1 6.98 18.13 -4.37
CA ALA A 1 7.33 16.92 -3.60
C ALA A 1 6.10 16.42 -2.85
N ARG A 2 5.86 15.10 -2.79
CA ARG A 2 4.77 14.53 -1.98
C ARG A 2 5.16 14.59 -0.50
N PRO A 3 4.22 14.86 0.42
CA PRO A 3 4.52 14.92 1.84
C PRO A 3 4.71 13.53 2.48
N LYS A 4 4.20 12.46 1.84
CA LYS A 4 4.28 11.09 2.34
C LYS A 4 4.64 10.10 1.23
N PRO A 5 5.43 9.06 1.55
CA PRO A 5 5.75 7.99 0.62
C PRO A 5 4.52 7.12 0.30
N LEU A 6 4.59 6.41 -0.82
CA LEU A 6 3.59 5.44 -1.26
C LEU A 6 4.17 4.03 -1.16
N GLY A 7 3.46 3.12 -0.49
CA GLY A 7 3.81 1.71 -0.42
C GLY A 7 2.90 0.86 -1.30
N PHE A 8 3.46 -0.17 -1.95
CA PHE A 8 2.75 -1.13 -2.77
C PHE A 8 3.13 -2.55 -2.35
N TRP A 9 2.15 -3.44 -2.32
CA TRP A 9 2.36 -4.86 -2.09
C TRP A 9 1.47 -5.64 -3.06
N THR A 10 2.08 -6.42 -3.95
CA THR A 10 1.36 -7.27 -4.92
C THR A 10 2.04 -8.63 -5.02
N GLY A 11 1.36 -9.70 -4.62
CA GLY A 11 1.96 -11.02 -4.49
C GLY A 11 3.15 -10.98 -3.52
N GLU A 12 4.33 -11.41 -3.98
CA GLU A 12 5.57 -11.34 -3.21
C GLU A 12 6.36 -10.04 -3.39
N GLN A 13 6.03 -9.25 -4.43
CA GLN A 13 6.72 -8.00 -4.73
C GLN A 13 6.22 -6.89 -3.82
N GLN A 14 7.17 -6.13 -3.29
CA GLN A 14 6.92 -5.00 -2.42
C GLN A 14 7.69 -3.80 -2.95
N ALA A 15 7.09 -2.61 -2.91
CA ALA A 15 7.76 -1.40 -3.35
C ALA A 15 7.37 -0.22 -2.48
N VAL A 16 8.27 0.77 -2.41
CA VAL A 16 7.99 2.07 -1.83
C VAL A 16 8.51 3.16 -2.77
N ILE A 17 7.70 4.19 -2.97
CA ILE A 17 8.03 5.37 -3.76
C ILE A 17 8.01 6.59 -2.84
N ASP A 18 9.10 7.36 -2.87
CA ASP A 18 9.20 8.63 -2.16
C ASP A 18 9.81 9.69 -3.07
N ASN A 19 8.96 10.60 -3.54
CA ASN A 19 9.30 11.56 -4.59
C ASN A 19 9.83 10.85 -5.84
N ASN A 20 11.07 11.15 -6.23
CA ASN A 20 11.73 10.54 -7.38
C ASN A 20 12.34 9.17 -7.05
N TRP A 21 12.42 8.75 -5.80
CA TRP A 21 13.06 7.48 -5.46
C TRP A 21 12.06 6.34 -5.43
N LYS A 22 12.40 5.22 -6.05
CA LYS A 22 11.66 3.97 -5.95
C LYS A 22 12.59 2.88 -5.45
N LEU A 23 12.12 2.15 -4.45
CA LEU A 23 12.75 0.91 -4.01
C LEU A 23 11.80 -0.25 -4.31
N VAL A 24 12.35 -1.33 -4.88
CA VAL A 24 11.62 -2.57 -5.16
C VAL A 24 12.32 -3.72 -4.43
N HIS A 25 11.56 -4.46 -3.63
CA HIS A 25 11.98 -5.72 -3.00
C HIS A 25 11.25 -6.88 -3.67
N ARG A 26 11.98 -7.98 -3.92
CA ARG A 26 11.46 -9.16 -4.62
C ARG A 26 10.81 -8.79 -5.94
N PRO A 27 11.53 -8.16 -6.88
CA PRO A 27 10.96 -7.83 -8.17
C PRO A 27 10.46 -9.12 -8.82
N GLY A 28 9.14 -9.19 -9.04
CA GLY A 28 8.52 -10.29 -9.76
C GLY A 28 8.82 -10.17 -11.25
N GLN A 29 8.50 -11.20 -12.02
CA GLN A 29 8.44 -11.06 -13.48
C GLN A 29 7.22 -10.19 -13.84
N GLY A 30 7.41 -8.87 -13.91
CA GLY A 30 6.34 -7.88 -14.09
C GLY A 30 6.53 -6.99 -15.33
N GLN A 31 5.50 -6.99 -16.18
CA GLN A 31 5.15 -6.14 -17.35
C GLN A 31 6.15 -5.92 -18.50
N CYS A 32 7.46 -6.06 -18.31
CA CYS A 32 8.45 -6.04 -19.39
C CYS A 32 9.47 -7.16 -19.19
N ALA A 33 9.99 -7.73 -20.27
CA ALA A 33 11.10 -8.67 -20.18
C ALA A 33 12.27 -7.96 -19.47
N PHE A 34 12.73 -8.50 -18.34
CA PHE A 34 13.91 -7.99 -17.67
C PHE A 34 15.04 -7.84 -18.69
N GLN A 35 15.57 -6.62 -18.83
CA GLN A 35 16.75 -6.41 -19.66
C GLN A 35 18.00 -6.77 -18.83
N PRO A 36 19.12 -7.13 -19.49
CA PRO A 36 20.39 -7.23 -18.79
C PRO A 36 20.70 -5.94 -18.01
N PRO A 37 21.26 -6.03 -16.78
CA PRO A 37 21.76 -7.24 -16.13
C PRO A 37 20.69 -8.05 -15.38
N TYR A 38 19.48 -7.52 -15.17
CA TYR A 38 18.45 -8.15 -14.31
C TYR A 38 18.01 -9.54 -14.77
N SER A 39 17.94 -9.77 -16.09
CA SER A 39 17.61 -11.08 -16.66
C SER A 39 18.65 -12.17 -16.38
N SER A 40 19.87 -11.78 -16.00
CA SER A 40 20.95 -12.72 -15.69
C SER A 40 21.00 -13.12 -14.21
N TRP A 41 20.19 -12.50 -13.34
CA TRP A 41 20.23 -12.75 -11.90
C TRP A 41 19.35 -13.95 -11.53
N GLY A 42 19.99 -15.01 -11.04
CA GLY A 42 19.31 -16.29 -10.77
C GLY A 42 18.36 -16.29 -9.57
N ASN A 43 18.48 -15.35 -8.62
CA ASN A 43 17.59 -15.27 -7.47
C ASN A 43 17.26 -13.83 -7.08
N LEU A 44 16.11 -13.36 -7.53
CA LEU A 44 15.58 -12.02 -7.24
C LEU A 44 14.84 -11.94 -5.88
N SER A 45 14.57 -13.08 -5.21
CA SER A 45 13.75 -13.13 -3.98
C SER A 45 14.36 -12.43 -2.75
N ARG A 46 15.63 -12.04 -2.83
CA ARG A 46 16.34 -11.32 -1.76
C ARG A 46 16.90 -9.97 -2.21
N VAL A 47 16.66 -9.62 -3.47
CA VAL A 47 17.20 -8.42 -4.08
C VAL A 47 16.33 -7.24 -3.67
N HIS A 48 17.01 -6.14 -3.38
CA HIS A 48 16.40 -4.82 -3.32
C HIS A 48 17.07 -3.98 -4.41
N LEU A 49 16.26 -3.33 -5.24
CA LEU A 49 16.72 -2.42 -6.28
C LEU A 49 16.32 -1.00 -5.92
N LEU A 50 17.18 -0.03 -6.24
CA LEU A 50 16.94 1.39 -6.01
C LEU A 50 17.03 2.15 -7.33
N PHE A 51 16.00 2.95 -7.62
CA PHE A 51 15.92 3.74 -8.85
C PHE A 51 15.64 5.20 -8.53
N ASP A 52 16.21 6.08 -9.35
CA ASP A 52 15.82 7.49 -9.43
C ASP A 52 14.93 7.67 -10.66
N LEU A 53 13.62 7.81 -10.45
CA LEU A 53 12.61 7.93 -11.50
C LEU A 53 12.67 9.25 -12.27
N ASP A 54 13.37 10.27 -11.76
CA ASP A 54 13.56 11.53 -12.47
C ASP A 54 14.66 11.38 -13.53
N ALA A 55 15.73 10.68 -13.19
CA ALA A 55 16.85 10.39 -14.10
C ALA A 55 16.62 9.14 -14.96
N ASP A 56 15.88 8.16 -14.44
CA ASP A 56 15.67 6.84 -15.04
C ASP A 56 14.21 6.37 -14.84
N PRO A 57 13.26 6.96 -15.60
CA PRO A 57 11.83 6.63 -15.51
C PRO A 57 11.51 5.19 -15.94
N HIS A 58 12.45 4.49 -16.58
CA HIS A 58 12.30 3.13 -17.06
C HIS A 58 12.99 2.08 -16.16
N GLU A 59 13.58 2.50 -15.03
CA GLU A 59 14.13 1.60 -14.01
C GLU A 59 15.20 0.65 -14.57
N LEU A 60 16.08 1.17 -15.44
CA LEU A 60 17.12 0.42 -16.14
C LEU A 60 18.44 0.33 -15.36
N HIS A 61 18.69 1.24 -14.42
CA HIS A 61 19.94 1.37 -13.68
C HIS A 61 19.70 1.27 -12.17
N ASP A 62 20.15 0.17 -11.57
CA ASP A 62 20.10 -0.01 -10.12
C ASP A 62 21.19 0.81 -9.44
N LEU A 63 20.77 1.71 -8.56
CA LEU A 63 21.64 2.60 -7.79
C LEU A 63 21.90 2.08 -6.37
N SER A 64 21.48 0.86 -6.03
CA SER A 64 21.55 0.32 -4.66
C SER A 64 22.98 0.30 -4.08
N ALA A 65 23.98 -0.03 -4.90
CA ALA A 65 25.39 -0.04 -4.50
C ALA A 65 26.02 1.36 -4.49
N GLU A 66 25.57 2.24 -5.37
CA GLU A 66 26.13 3.59 -5.56
C GLU A 66 25.59 4.60 -4.54
N ARG A 67 24.38 4.36 -4.02
CA ARG A 67 23.67 5.28 -3.11
C ARG A 67 23.29 4.57 -1.80
N PRO A 68 24.26 4.08 -1.00
CA PRO A 68 23.98 3.26 0.18
C PRO A 68 23.14 3.96 1.26
N GLU A 69 23.33 5.27 1.46
CA GLU A 69 22.54 6.06 2.42
C GLU A 69 21.08 6.18 1.97
N GLN A 70 20.85 6.49 0.69
CA GLN A 70 19.51 6.56 0.12
C GLN A 70 18.83 5.19 0.17
N MET A 71 19.59 4.14 -0.13
CA MET A 71 19.13 2.76 -0.04
C MET A 71 18.67 2.42 1.37
N GLN A 72 19.48 2.74 2.39
CA GLN A 72 19.13 2.52 3.79
C GLN A 72 17.86 3.29 4.19
N ARG A 73 17.76 4.56 3.79
CA ARG A 73 16.58 5.39 4.03
C ARG A 73 15.32 4.76 3.42
N MET A 74 15.36 4.41 2.14
CA MET A 74 14.20 3.85 1.44
C MET A 74 13.80 2.48 2.02
N ARG A 75 14.76 1.67 2.47
CA ARG A 75 14.47 0.42 3.19
C ARG A 75 13.72 0.67 4.50
N GLY A 76 14.12 1.68 5.28
CA GLY A 76 13.39 2.07 6.48
C GLY A 76 11.94 2.49 6.20
N LEU A 77 11.69 3.18 5.08
CA LEU A 77 10.34 3.52 4.64
C LEU A 77 9.53 2.26 4.25
N LEU A 78 10.16 1.31 3.54
CA LEU A 78 9.52 0.04 3.20
C LEU A 78 9.17 -0.75 4.47
N ASP A 79 10.10 -0.88 5.41
CA ASP A 79 9.88 -1.58 6.68
C ASP A 79 8.74 -0.95 7.48
N GLY A 80 8.68 0.38 7.53
CA GLY A 80 7.59 1.12 8.16
C GLY A 80 6.23 0.87 7.49
N PHE A 81 6.19 0.85 6.15
CA PHE A 81 4.99 0.49 5.41
C PHE A 81 4.55 -0.95 5.72
N LEU A 82 5.44 -1.93 5.63
CA LEU A 82 5.12 -3.34 5.90
C LEU A 82 4.65 -3.55 7.35
N ALA A 83 5.27 -2.87 8.31
CA ALA A 83 4.83 -2.88 9.69
C ALA A 83 3.42 -2.29 9.85
N SER A 84 3.09 -1.22 9.12
CA SER A 84 1.74 -0.63 9.14
C SER A 84 0.69 -1.59 8.56
N VAL A 85 1.00 -2.30 7.48
CA VAL A 85 0.12 -3.32 6.89
C VAL A 85 -0.12 -4.45 7.89
N ARG A 86 0.94 -4.98 8.51
CA ARG A 86 0.82 -6.01 9.54
C ARG A 86 -0.04 -5.53 10.71
N ASN A 87 0.21 -4.32 11.20
CA ASN A 87 -0.57 -3.73 12.29
C ASN A 87 -2.05 -3.58 11.89
N SER A 88 -2.34 -3.20 10.65
CA SER A 88 -3.70 -3.16 10.10
C SER A 88 -4.33 -4.55 10.15
N GLN A 89 -3.69 -5.56 9.59
CA GLN A 89 -4.21 -6.93 9.58
C GLN A 89 -4.44 -7.52 10.98
N GLU A 90 -3.52 -7.27 11.92
CA GLU A 90 -3.62 -7.74 13.30
C GLU A 90 -4.71 -7.00 14.09
N ASN A 91 -4.90 -5.70 13.87
CA ASN A 91 -5.79 -4.86 14.70
C ASN A 91 -7.13 -4.48 14.03
N GLU A 92 -7.30 -4.68 12.72
CA GLU A 92 -8.58 -4.52 12.02
C GLU A 92 -9.56 -5.67 12.29
N THR A 93 -9.14 -6.73 12.99
CA THR A 93 -10.07 -7.69 13.60
C THR A 93 -10.93 -7.10 14.72
N ARG A 94 -10.84 -5.78 14.97
CA ARG A 94 -11.86 -5.01 15.71
C ARG A 94 -13.03 -4.52 14.84
N CYS A 95 -13.10 -4.88 13.57
CA CYS A 95 -14.35 -4.92 12.81
C CYS A 95 -15.26 -6.04 13.36
N GLY A 96 -15.74 -5.84 14.59
CA GLY A 96 -16.91 -6.45 15.20
C GLY A 96 -17.05 -7.98 15.17
N ARG A 97 -16.63 -8.63 16.27
CA ARG A 97 -17.65 -9.36 17.04
C ARG A 97 -18.61 -8.31 17.60
N TYR A 98 -19.50 -7.79 16.76
CA TYR A 98 -20.70 -7.17 17.28
C TYR A 98 -21.50 -8.34 17.86
N ALA A 99 -21.43 -8.53 19.18
CA ALA A 99 -22.62 -9.03 19.84
C ALA A 99 -23.73 -8.05 19.39
N PRO A 100 -24.81 -8.53 18.75
CA PRO A 100 -25.86 -7.63 18.34
C PRO A 100 -26.23 -6.78 19.56
N PRO A 101 -26.29 -5.44 19.45
CA PRO A 101 -26.82 -4.64 20.54
C PRO A 101 -28.21 -5.21 20.86
N PRO A 102 -28.63 -5.26 22.13
CA PRO A 102 -30.02 -5.62 22.42
C PRO A 102 -30.89 -4.76 21.52
N PHE A 103 -31.71 -5.41 20.68
CA PHE A 103 -32.51 -4.76 19.64
C PHE A 103 -33.13 -3.47 20.15
N SER A 104 -32.50 -2.33 19.90
CA SER A 104 -33.19 -1.04 19.94
C SER A 104 -33.97 -0.98 18.63
N SER A 105 -35.26 -0.70 18.73
CA SER A 105 -36.26 -0.79 17.67
C SER A 105 -36.10 0.25 16.54
N GLY A 106 -34.89 0.51 16.07
CA GLY A 106 -34.61 1.41 14.96
C GLY A 106 -33.27 1.06 14.32
N CYS A 107 -33.29 0.74 13.03
CA CYS A 107 -32.10 0.72 12.20
C CYS A 107 -31.91 2.12 11.61
N GLU A 108 -30.75 2.75 11.86
CA GLU A 108 -30.36 4.00 11.23
C GLU A 108 -29.25 3.67 10.22
N TRP A 109 -29.50 3.93 8.93
CA TRP A 109 -28.50 3.80 7.88
C TRP A 109 -27.84 5.15 7.64
N HIS A 110 -26.51 5.18 7.67
CA HIS A 110 -25.73 6.28 7.12
C HIS A 110 -25.30 5.88 5.72
N VAL A 111 -25.79 6.59 4.70
CA VAL A 111 -25.33 6.40 3.31
C VAL A 111 -24.10 7.28 3.12
N ASP A 112 -22.93 6.64 3.00
CA ASP A 112 -21.70 7.32 2.61
C ASP A 112 -21.73 7.59 1.10
N THR A 113 -22.02 8.82 0.73
CA THR A 113 -22.11 9.27 -0.66
C THR A 113 -20.75 9.69 -1.24
N GLY A 114 -19.71 9.83 -0.41
CA GLY A 114 -18.43 10.50 -0.75
C GLY A 114 -18.61 12.00 -1.05
N LEU A 115 -17.70 12.93 -0.73
CA LEU A 115 -16.22 12.93 -0.87
C LEU A 115 -15.48 13.61 0.29
N ASP A 116 -16.18 14.15 1.28
CA ASP A 116 -15.66 14.47 2.60
C ASP A 116 -16.76 14.21 3.65
N GLY A 117 -16.38 14.04 4.92
CA GLY A 117 -17.28 13.58 5.99
C GLY A 117 -18.40 14.56 6.38
N GLY A 118 -18.67 15.58 5.55
CA GLY A 118 -19.74 16.56 5.73
C GLY A 118 -21.07 16.19 5.05
N ASP A 119 -21.06 15.23 4.12
CA ASP A 119 -22.21 14.91 3.25
C ASP A 119 -23.07 13.73 3.77
N ILE A 120 -22.91 13.33 5.03
CA ILE A 120 -23.69 12.23 5.61
C ILE A 120 -25.13 12.72 5.87
N GLU A 121 -26.04 12.34 4.97
CA GLU A 121 -27.47 12.53 5.19
C GLU A 121 -28.05 11.32 5.93
N THR A 122 -28.70 11.57 7.07
CA THR A 122 -29.42 10.54 7.82
C THR A 122 -30.74 10.24 7.13
N VAL A 123 -30.89 9.02 6.61
CA VAL A 123 -32.17 8.53 6.08
C VAL A 123 -32.81 7.60 7.12
N LYS A 124 -33.99 7.98 7.61
CA LYS A 124 -34.78 7.14 8.51
C LYS A 124 -35.75 6.28 7.69
N ALA A 125 -35.49 4.97 7.63
CA ALA A 125 -36.45 4.00 7.12
C ALA A 125 -37.58 3.81 8.14
N SER A 126 -38.81 3.71 7.65
CA SER A 126 -40.02 3.68 8.48
C SER A 126 -40.55 2.27 8.73
N SER A 127 -40.08 1.29 7.95
CA SER A 127 -40.44 -0.11 8.15
C SER A 127 -39.27 -1.06 7.89
N LYS A 128 -39.45 -2.31 8.33
CA LYS A 128 -38.46 -3.38 8.21
C LYS A 128 -38.31 -3.86 6.76
N GLU A 129 -39.34 -3.67 5.94
CA GLU A 129 -39.36 -4.02 4.52
C GLU A 129 -38.61 -3.01 3.65
N GLU A 130 -38.30 -1.82 4.20
CA GLU A 130 -37.42 -0.80 3.60
C GLU A 130 -35.93 -1.00 3.98
N CYS A 131 -35.62 -1.99 4.83
CA CYS A 131 -34.26 -2.36 5.27
C CYS A 131 -33.56 -3.36 4.34
#